data_AF-A0A7W4E2C1-F1
#
_entry.id   AF-A0A7W4E2C1-F1
#
_cell.length_a   1.000
_cell.length_b   1.000
_cell.length_c   1.000
_cell.angle_alpha   90.00
_cell.angle_beta   90.00
_cell.angle_gamma   90.00
#
_symmetry.space_group_name_H-M   'P 1'
#
loop_
_entity.id
_entity.type
_entity.pdbx_description
1 polymer ?
#
loop_
_entity_poly.entity_id
_entity_poly.type
_entity_poly.pdbx_seq_one_letter_code
_entity_poly.pdbx_strand_id
1 'polypeptide(L)'
;MTKKAFEGIEEYDYKKAFSISPNLLQETWKKYNPNKMKIDVHSKITGQQKSLYTEWRRANPNKALEIDELAKIEIQAMVNIGIPENIATGWVVKALEELKEKGVESINNIPRNGINN
;
A
#
# COMPACT_ATOMS: atom_id res chain seq x y z
N MET A 1 2.59 2.42 -0.39
CA MET A 1 1.39 2.61 -1.21
C MET A 1 1.62 2.05 -2.59
N THR A 2 0.63 1.35 -3.15
CA THR A 2 0.80 0.74 -4.47
C THR A 2 0.74 1.78 -5.60
N LYS A 3 1.89 2.00 -6.24
CA LYS A 3 2.06 2.97 -7.34
C LYS A 3 1.12 2.76 -8.52
N LYS A 4 0.72 1.51 -8.78
CA LYS A 4 -0.18 1.15 -9.88
C LYS A 4 -1.56 1.78 -9.75
N ALA A 5 -2.00 2.13 -8.53
CA ALA A 5 -3.29 2.78 -8.30
C ALA A 5 -3.43 4.12 -9.04
N PHE A 6 -2.31 4.83 -9.21
CA PHE A 6 -2.26 6.19 -9.74
C PHE A 6 -1.67 6.26 -11.16
N GLU A 7 -1.46 5.11 -11.80
CA GLU A 7 -0.96 5.09 -13.18
C GLU A 7 -1.95 5.79 -14.12
N GLY A 8 -1.44 6.69 -14.97
CA GLY A 8 -2.25 7.50 -15.89
C GLY A 8 -2.76 8.81 -15.31
N ILE A 9 -2.50 9.13 -14.04
CA ILE A 9 -2.73 10.46 -13.47
C ILE A 9 -1.57 11.36 -13.89
N GLU A 10 -1.87 12.47 -14.58
CA GLU A 10 -0.87 13.37 -15.19
C GLU A 10 0.08 13.94 -14.14
N GLU A 11 -0.47 14.25 -12.97
CA GLU A 11 0.21 14.83 -11.82
C GLU A 11 1.12 13.82 -11.09
N TYR A 12 1.05 12.53 -11.42
CA TYR A 12 1.74 11.46 -10.69
C TYR A 12 2.90 10.82 -11.48
N ASP A 13 4.14 11.15 -11.08
CA ASP A 13 5.33 10.40 -11.50
C ASP A 13 5.60 9.24 -10.53
N TYR A 14 5.21 8.03 -10.93
CA TYR A 14 5.42 6.81 -10.14
C TYR A 14 6.90 6.54 -9.82
N LYS A 15 7.86 7.02 -10.63
CA LYS A 15 9.29 6.83 -10.37
C LYS A 15 9.77 7.69 -9.20
N LYS A 16 9.12 8.83 -8.97
CA LYS A 16 9.42 9.80 -7.90
C LYS A 16 8.52 9.66 -6.66
N ALA A 17 7.55 8.76 -6.69
CA ALA A 17 6.65 8.55 -5.56
C ALA A 17 7.37 7.90 -4.37
N PHE A 18 6.99 8.33 -3.16
CA PHE A 18 7.43 7.74 -1.90
C PHE A 18 7.55 6.23 -1.97
N SER A 19 8.68 5.70 -1.52
CA SER A 19 8.87 4.27 -1.39
C SER A 19 9.73 3.98 -0.16
N ILE A 20 9.33 2.93 0.56
CA ILE A 20 10.14 2.39 1.64
C ILE A 20 11.19 1.48 1.00
N SER A 21 12.46 1.67 1.35
CA SER A 21 13.52 0.80 0.84
C SER A 21 13.33 -0.63 1.38
N PRO A 22 13.64 -1.67 0.58
CA PRO A 22 13.54 -3.06 1.04
C PRO A 22 14.35 -3.33 2.32
N ASN A 23 15.49 -2.66 2.49
CA ASN A 23 16.32 -2.78 3.69
C ASN A 23 15.62 -2.22 4.93
N LEU A 24 15.12 -0.98 4.86
CA LEU A 24 14.41 -0.36 6.00
C LEU A 24 13.18 -1.19 6.40
N LEU A 25 12.46 -1.71 5.41
CA LEU A 25 11.32 -2.58 5.63
C LEU A 25 11.73 -3.87 6.37
N GLN A 26 12.79 -4.52 5.90
CA GLN A 26 13.32 -5.75 6.49
C GLN A 26 13.84 -5.53 7.92
N GLU A 27 14.55 -4.43 8.16
CA GLU A 27 15.10 -4.07 9.48
C GLU A 27 13.98 -3.75 10.47
N THR A 28 12.99 -2.96 10.06
CA THR A 28 11.81 -2.66 10.87
C THR A 28 11.11 -3.95 11.28
N TRP A 29 10.87 -4.85 10.32
CA TRP A 29 10.23 -6.13 10.62
C TRP A 29 11.03 -6.95 11.63
N LYS A 30 12.36 -7.08 11.44
CA LYS A 30 13.23 -7.82 12.38
C LYS A 30 13.17 -7.24 13.79
N LYS A 31 13.20 -5.91 13.92
CA LYS A 31 13.12 -5.20 15.21
C LYS A 31 11.90 -5.61 16.02
N TYR A 32 10.74 -5.75 15.37
CA TYR A 32 9.47 -6.09 16.04
C TYR A 32 9.12 -7.58 15.99
N ASN A 33 9.96 -8.39 15.34
CA ASN A 33 9.78 -9.84 15.23
C ASN A 33 11.11 -10.59 15.52
N PRO A 34 11.78 -10.32 16.66
CA PRO A 34 13.16 -10.78 16.90
C PRO A 34 13.32 -12.30 16.94
N ASN A 35 12.26 -13.03 17.32
CA ASN A 35 12.27 -14.48 17.46
C ASN A 35 11.59 -15.22 16.29
N LYS A 36 11.25 -14.50 15.21
CA LYS A 36 10.61 -15.13 14.03
C LYS A 36 11.65 -15.47 12.98
N MET A 37 11.39 -16.56 12.26
CA MET A 37 12.19 -16.94 11.09
C MET A 37 12.19 -15.81 10.05
N LYS A 38 13.36 -15.48 9.50
CA LYS A 38 13.50 -14.45 8.47
C LYS A 38 12.59 -14.75 7.28
N ILE A 39 11.82 -13.74 6.86
CA ILE A 39 11.00 -13.77 5.65
C ILE A 39 11.46 -12.69 4.67
N ASP A 40 11.11 -12.85 3.40
CA ASP A 40 11.09 -11.74 2.44
C ASP A 40 9.87 -10.86 2.71
N VAL A 41 10.09 -9.79 3.46
CA VAL A 41 9.02 -8.91 3.95
C VAL A 41 8.31 -8.22 2.79
N HIS A 42 9.05 -7.75 1.79
CA HIS A 42 8.47 -7.04 0.64
C HIS A 42 7.53 -7.94 -0.17
N SER A 43 7.99 -9.16 -0.49
CA SER A 43 7.17 -10.13 -1.22
C SER A 43 5.94 -10.56 -0.41
N LYS A 44 6.05 -10.68 0.91
CA LYS A 44 4.92 -11.03 1.79
C LYS A 44 3.87 -9.91 1.87
N ILE A 45 4.29 -8.64 1.98
CA ILE A 45 3.36 -7.49 1.91
C ILE A 45 2.65 -7.47 0.55
N THR A 46 3.41 -7.67 -0.53
CA THR A 46 2.85 -7.73 -1.89
C THR A 46 1.77 -8.80 -2.03
N GLY A 47 2.00 -9.98 -1.43
CA GLY A 47 1.01 -11.05 -1.37
C GLY A 47 -0.24 -10.66 -0.59
N GLN A 48 -0.08 -10.03 0.58
CA GLN A 48 -1.19 -9.55 1.40
C GLN A 48 -2.02 -8.49 0.68
N GLN A 49 -1.38 -7.48 0.08
CA GLN A 49 -2.05 -6.46 -0.74
C GLN A 49 -2.92 -7.11 -1.82
N LYS A 50 -2.38 -8.09 -2.57
CA LYS A 50 -3.14 -8.78 -3.62
C LYS A 50 -4.39 -9.48 -3.06
N SER A 51 -4.27 -10.18 -1.94
CA SER A 51 -5.41 -10.85 -1.29
C SER A 51 -6.47 -9.83 -0.89
N LEU A 52 -6.06 -8.80 -0.15
CA LEU A 52 -6.96 -7.78 0.40
C LEU A 52 -7.67 -6.97 -0.69
N TYR A 53 -6.98 -6.59 -1.77
CA TYR A 53 -7.64 -5.91 -2.89
C TYR A 53 -8.65 -6.82 -3.60
N THR A 54 -8.36 -8.12 -3.71
CA THR A 54 -9.28 -9.10 -4.30
C THR A 54 -10.53 -9.27 -3.42
N GLU A 55 -10.33 -9.38 -2.11
CA GLU A 55 -11.40 -9.49 -1.12
C GLU A 55 -12.27 -8.22 -1.11
N TRP A 56 -11.66 -7.04 -1.10
CA TRP A 56 -12.36 -5.77 -1.15
C TRP A 56 -13.21 -5.67 -2.43
N ARG A 57 -12.66 -6.02 -3.60
CA ARG A 57 -13.39 -5.96 -4.87
C ARG A 57 -14.60 -6.89 -4.87
N ARG A 58 -14.46 -8.09 -4.32
CA ARG A 58 -15.56 -9.07 -4.19
C ARG A 58 -16.65 -8.56 -3.25
N ALA A 59 -16.28 -7.92 -2.15
CA ALA A 59 -17.22 -7.34 -1.20
C ALA A 59 -17.89 -6.07 -1.76
N ASN A 60 -17.26 -5.38 -2.71
CA ASN A 60 -17.71 -4.10 -3.28
C ASN A 60 -17.77 -4.15 -4.82
N PRO A 61 -18.66 -4.97 -5.41
CA PRO A 61 -18.68 -5.21 -6.86
C PRO A 61 -19.00 -3.96 -7.71
N ASN A 62 -19.65 -2.95 -7.13
CA ASN A 62 -20.08 -1.74 -7.84
C ASN A 62 -19.64 -0.45 -7.15
N LYS A 63 -18.52 -0.49 -6.42
CA LYS A 63 -17.93 0.71 -5.82
C LYS A 63 -16.55 0.95 -6.40
N ALA A 64 -16.25 2.22 -6.63
CA ALA A 64 -14.90 2.69 -6.80
C ALA A 64 -14.16 2.57 -5.45
N LEU A 65 -12.91 2.16 -5.51
CA LEU A 65 -12.01 2.15 -4.36
C LEU A 65 -11.57 3.58 -4.10
N GLU A 66 -11.89 4.09 -2.91
CA GLU A 66 -11.49 5.43 -2.48
C GLU A 66 -10.06 5.44 -1.93
N ILE A 67 -9.40 6.60 -1.90
CA ILE A 67 -8.03 6.75 -1.37
C ILE A 67 -7.94 6.28 0.08
N ASP A 68 -8.94 6.58 0.90
CA ASP A 68 -8.97 6.16 2.31
C ASP A 68 -9.08 4.63 2.46
N GLU A 69 -9.79 3.97 1.54
CA GLU A 69 -9.91 2.51 1.53
C GLU A 69 -8.62 1.84 1.03
N LEU A 70 -7.98 2.42 0.00
CA LEU A 70 -6.64 2.04 -0.44
C LEU A 70 -5.66 2.14 0.73
N ALA A 71 -5.67 3.24 1.47
CA ALA A 71 -4.81 3.45 2.64
C ALA A 71 -5.02 2.38 3.71
N LYS A 72 -6.28 2.05 4.04
CA LYS A 72 -6.61 0.98 5.00
C LYS A 72 -6.08 -0.38 4.54
N ILE A 73 -6.23 -0.73 3.26
CA ILE A 73 -5.71 -1.99 2.71
C ILE A 73 -4.17 -2.04 2.80
N GLU A 74 -3.49 -0.95 2.46
CA GLU A 74 -2.03 -0.85 2.52
C GLU A 74 -1.50 -1.00 3.96
N ILE A 75 -2.15 -0.36 4.93
CA ILE A 75 -1.82 -0.50 6.36
C ILE A 75 -2.04 -1.96 6.79
N GLN A 76 -3.21 -2.52 6.50
CA GLN A 76 -3.57 -3.88 6.89
C GLN A 76 -2.59 -4.92 6.32
N ALA A 77 -2.14 -4.74 5.07
CA ALA A 77 -1.19 -5.64 4.44
C ALA A 77 0.17 -5.69 5.19
N MET A 78 0.61 -4.55 5.73
CA MET A 78 1.84 -4.45 6.52
C MET A 78 1.65 -5.01 7.94
N VAL A 79 0.52 -4.71 8.57
CA VAL A 79 0.17 -5.22 9.90
C VAL A 79 0.06 -6.75 9.89
N ASN A 80 -0.58 -7.33 8.87
CA ASN A 80 -0.74 -8.78 8.72
C ASN A 80 0.59 -9.54 8.69
N ILE A 81 1.68 -8.90 8.25
CA ILE A 81 3.00 -9.53 8.24
C ILE A 81 3.84 -9.20 9.47
N GLY A 82 3.35 -8.33 10.37
CA GLY A 82 3.98 -8.01 11.65
C GLY A 82 4.73 -6.68 11.70
N ILE A 83 4.48 -5.74 10.80
CA ILE A 83 4.87 -4.34 11.02
C ILE A 83 3.87 -3.71 12.02
N PRO A 84 4.33 -3.00 13.06
CA PRO A 84 3.43 -2.29 13.96
C PRO A 84 2.53 -1.29 13.23
N GLU A 85 1.27 -1.24 13.62
CA GLU A 85 0.24 -0.39 12.99
C GLU A 85 0.65 1.09 12.95
N ASN A 86 1.18 1.64 14.04
CA ASN A 86 1.63 3.04 14.09
C ASN A 86 2.72 3.35 13.05
N ILE A 87 3.62 2.40 12.76
CA ILE A 87 4.66 2.55 11.74
C ILE A 87 4.06 2.44 10.33
N ALA A 88 3.22 1.42 10.12
CA ALA A 88 2.51 1.23 8.85
C ALA A 88 1.68 2.47 8.47
N THR A 89 0.93 3.01 9.44
CA THR A 89 0.15 4.24 9.29
C THR A 89 1.05 5.43 8.98
N GLY A 90 2.15 5.64 9.71
CA GLY A 90 3.07 6.74 9.43
C GLY A 90 3.65 6.72 8.01
N TRP A 91 3.98 5.53 7.49
CA TRP A 91 4.44 5.39 6.10
C TRP A 91 3.35 5.64 5.06
N VAL A 92 2.12 5.25 5.35
CA VAL A 92 0.99 5.49 4.43
C VAL A 92 0.58 6.96 4.44
N VAL A 93 0.52 7.60 5.61
CA VAL A 93 0.24 9.04 5.74
C VAL A 93 1.25 9.86 4.95
N LYS A 94 2.55 9.59 5.11
CA LYS A 94 3.59 10.29 4.32
C LYS A 94 3.40 10.13 2.81
N ALA A 95 3.03 8.93 2.37
CA ALA A 95 2.76 8.69 0.96
C ALA A 95 1.50 9.43 0.46
N LEU A 96 0.47 9.57 1.30
CA LEU A 96 -0.74 10.37 1.00
C LEU A 96 -0.45 11.87 0.95
N GLU A 97 0.37 12.38 1.86
CA GLU A 97 0.82 13.78 1.87
C GLU A 97 1.54 14.12 0.57
N GLU A 98 2.47 13.28 0.11
CA GLU A 98 3.17 13.49 -1.17
C GLU A 98 2.22 13.45 -2.38
N LEU A 99 1.17 12.63 -2.34
CA LEU A 99 0.17 12.59 -3.41
C LEU A 99 -0.66 13.88 -3.43
N LYS A 100 -1.08 14.34 -2.25
CA LYS A 100 -1.83 15.58 -2.09
C LYS A 100 -1.02 16.80 -2.53
N GLU A 101 0.27 16.86 -2.18
CA GLU A 101 1.19 17.92 -2.61
C GLU A 101 1.34 17.98 -4.14
N LYS A 102 1.17 16.83 -4.82
CA LYS A 102 1.20 16.74 -6.28
C LYS A 102 -0.15 17.03 -6.93
N GLY A 103 -1.22 17.22 -6.17
CA GLY A 103 -2.57 17.46 -6.71
C GLY A 103 -3.31 16.17 -7.08
N VAL A 104 -2.87 15.01 -6.58
CA VAL A 104 -3.55 13.74 -6.82
C VAL A 104 -4.71 13.58 -5.83
N GLU A 105 -5.93 13.67 -6.34
CA GLU A 105 -7.16 13.61 -5.53
C GLU A 105 -7.91 12.28 -5.59
N SER A 106 -7.56 11.41 -6.55
CA SER A 106 -8.24 10.10 -6.76
C SER A 106 -7.28 9.02 -7.24
N ILE A 107 -7.78 7.79 -7.39
CA ILE A 107 -7.04 6.65 -7.96
C ILE A 107 -7.74 6.14 -9.23
N ASN A 108 -6.95 5.79 -10.25
CA ASN A 108 -7.46 5.29 -11.54
C ASN A 108 -7.61 3.77 -11.57
N ASN A 109 -6.87 3.05 -10.73
CA ASN A 109 -6.81 1.59 -10.78
C ASN A 109 -6.97 0.99 -9.39
N ILE A 110 -7.65 -0.17 -9.33
CA ILE A 110 -7.55 -1.07 -8.19
C ILE A 110 -6.28 -1.90 -8.40
N PRO A 111 -5.27 -1.77 -7.52
CA PRO A 111 -4.01 -2.45 -7.73
C PRO A 111 -4.14 -3.93 -8.01
N ARG A 112 -3.59 -4.35 -9.16
CA ARG A 112 -3.60 -5.74 -9.66
C ARG A 112 -4.99 -6.33 -9.95
N ASN A 113 -6.04 -5.53 -9.91
CA ASN A 113 -7.42 -5.94 -10.16
C ASN A 113 -8.13 -5.08 -11.22
N GLY A 114 -7.37 -4.27 -11.98
CA GLY A 114 -7.85 -3.55 -13.15
C GLY A 114 -8.26 -2.10 -12.85
N ILE A 115 -9.09 -1.56 -13.73
CA ILE A 115 -9.56 -0.17 -13.69
C ILE A 115 -10.53 0.01 -12.52
N ASN A 116 -10.43 1.17 -11.88
CA ASN A 116 -11.38 1.61 -10.87
C ASN A 116 -12.57 2.28 -11.58
N ASN A 117 -13.70 1.58 -11.68
CA ASN A 117 -14.93 2.05 -12.36
C ASN A 117 -16.05 2.29 -11.35
#